data_AF-A0AA38S8D3-F1
#
_entry.id   AF-A0AA38S8D3-F1
#
_cell.length_a   1.000
_cell.length_b   1.000
_cell.length_c   1.000
_cell.angle_alpha   90.00
_cell.angle_beta   90.00
_cell.angle_gamma   90.00
#
_symmetry.space_group_name_H-M   'P 1'
#
loop_
_entity.id
_entity.type
_entity.pdbx_description
1 polymer ?
#
loop_
_entity_poly.entity_id
_entity_poly.type
_entity_poly.pdbx_seq_one_letter_code
_entity_poly.pdbx_strand_id
1 'polypeptide(L)'
;MESQPDREVVLYVSEAKSYHQAGTTFIKRERPDAFGLPWLKERFAVEAAALRLLAEPTSIPVPRLIAAGTDENGLCYLAAE
;
A
#
# COMPACT_ATOMS: atom_id res chain seq x y z
N MET A 1 12.85 -2.37 -25.49
CA MET A 1 11.46 -1.91 -25.47
C MET A 1 11.24 -1.33 -24.08
N GLU A 2 11.49 -0.04 -23.92
CA GLU A 2 11.34 0.63 -22.62
C GLU A 2 9.85 0.68 -22.31
N SER A 3 9.43 -0.09 -21.30
CA SER A 3 8.10 0.00 -20.72
C SER A 3 7.92 1.42 -20.22
N GLN A 4 6.98 2.16 -20.83
CA GLN A 4 6.46 3.38 -20.22
C GLN A 4 6.11 3.05 -18.77
N PRO A 5 6.52 3.85 -17.77
CA PRO A 5 6.12 3.60 -16.40
C PRO A 5 4.59 3.60 -16.39
N ASP A 6 4.00 2.48 -15.97
CA ASP A 6 2.55 2.33 -15.91
C ASP A 6 1.99 3.53 -15.15
N ARG A 7 1.20 4.35 -15.87
CA ARG A 7 0.70 5.61 -15.34
C ARG A 7 -0.14 5.31 -14.11
N GLU A 8 0.23 5.90 -12.97
CA GLU A 8 -0.54 5.78 -11.75
C GLU A 8 -1.93 6.43 -11.93
N VAL A 9 -2.98 5.65 -11.65
CA VAL A 9 -4.39 6.04 -11.71
C VAL A 9 -4.92 6.15 -10.30
N VAL A 10 -5.56 7.28 -9.99
CA VAL A 10 -6.23 7.48 -8.70
C VAL A 10 -7.54 6.70 -8.67
N LEU A 11 -7.69 5.80 -7.70
CA LEU A 11 -8.93 5.04 -7.48
C LEU A 11 -9.83 5.73 -6.43
N TYR A 12 -9.22 6.31 -5.40
CA TYR A 12 -9.92 6.96 -4.30
C TYR A 12 -9.00 7.96 -3.59
N VAL A 13 -9.55 9.10 -3.16
CA VAL A 13 -8.88 10.08 -2.31
C VAL A 13 -9.85 10.63 -1.28
N SER A 14 -9.36 10.77 -0.04
CA SER A 14 -9.92 11.63 0.99
C SER A 14 -8.82 12.46 1.64
N GLU A 15 -9.17 13.28 2.63
CA GLU A 15 -8.20 14.08 3.39
C GLU A 15 -7.13 13.21 4.07
N ALA A 16 -7.47 11.98 4.46
CA ALA A 16 -6.61 11.10 5.25
C ALA A 16 -5.95 9.96 4.47
N LYS A 17 -6.60 9.45 3.42
CA LYS A 17 -6.16 8.25 2.72
C LYS A 17 -6.33 8.38 1.21
N SER A 18 -5.49 7.67 0.47
CA SER A 18 -5.64 7.55 -0.97
C SER A 18 -5.27 6.15 -1.45
N TYR A 19 -5.96 5.71 -2.50
CA TYR A 19 -5.73 4.45 -3.18
C TYR A 19 -5.46 4.73 -4.64
N HIS A 20 -4.44 4.08 -5.17
CA HIS A 20 -3.97 4.25 -6.53
C HIS A 20 -3.65 2.91 -7.16
N GLN A 21 -3.58 2.88 -8.48
CA GLN A 21 -3.19 1.70 -9.24
C GLN A 21 -2.16 2.08 -10.30
N ALA A 22 -1.05 1.36 -10.36
CA ALA A 22 -0.03 1.48 -11.39
C ALA A 22 0.17 0.09 -12.01
N GLY A 23 -0.36 -0.12 -13.21
CA GLY A 23 -0.39 -1.44 -13.84
C GLY A 23 -1.22 -2.43 -13.00
N THR A 24 -0.60 -3.52 -12.56
CA THR A 24 -1.19 -4.50 -11.63
C THR A 24 -0.98 -4.15 -10.16
N THR A 25 -0.17 -3.14 -9.84
CA THR A 25 0.14 -2.77 -8.46
C THR A 25 -0.94 -1.86 -7.88
N PHE A 26 -1.54 -2.28 -6.77
CA PHE A 26 -2.35 -1.45 -5.91
C PHE A 26 -1.48 -0.73 -4.89
N ILE A 27 -1.69 0.58 -4.70
CA ILE A 27 -0.95 1.41 -3.76
C ILE A 27 -1.92 2.07 -2.79
N LYS A 28 -1.72 1.82 -1.51
CA LYS A 28 -2.43 2.44 -0.38
C LYS A 28 -1.51 3.45 0.30
N ARG A 29 -2.00 4.68 0.51
CA ARG A 29 -1.27 5.73 1.26
C ARG A 29 -2.17 6.37 2.32
N GLU A 30 -1.64 6.62 3.51
CA GLU A 30 -2.34 7.28 4.61
C GLU A 30 -1.45 8.25 5.37
N ARG A 31 -2.02 9.39 5.80
CA ARG A 31 -1.31 10.37 6.63
C ARG A 31 -1.11 9.83 8.05
N PRO A 32 0.12 9.83 8.62
CA PRO A 32 0.40 9.33 9.97
C PRO A 32 -0.44 9.96 11.09
N ASP A 33 -0.91 11.19 10.89
CA ASP A 33 -1.70 11.98 11.82
C ASP A 33 -3.22 11.99 11.48
N ALA A 34 -3.64 11.25 10.45
CA ALA A 34 -5.04 11.14 10.10
C ALA A 34 -5.87 10.61 11.29
N PHE A 35 -6.80 11.44 11.77
CA PHE A 35 -7.82 11.06 12.75
C PHE A 35 -7.29 10.54 14.10
N GLY A 36 -6.12 10.99 14.56
CA GLY A 36 -5.66 10.70 15.92
C GLY A 36 -5.36 9.22 16.17
N LEU A 37 -4.85 8.51 15.16
CA LEU A 37 -4.42 7.11 15.27
C LEU A 37 -2.90 7.03 15.49
N PRO A 38 -2.40 7.07 16.74
CA PRO A 38 -0.96 7.06 16.99
C PRO A 38 -0.26 5.77 16.57
N TRP A 39 -1.03 4.70 16.29
CA TRP A 39 -0.55 3.38 15.87
C TRP A 39 -0.62 3.14 14.35
N LEU A 40 -0.73 4.19 13.52
CA LEU A 40 -0.91 4.01 12.07
C LEU A 40 0.29 3.32 11.42
N LYS A 41 1.51 3.67 11.84
CA LYS A 41 2.74 3.06 11.32
C LYS A 41 2.79 1.57 11.63
N GLU A 42 2.43 1.21 12.85
CA GLU A 42 2.33 -0.16 13.34
C GLU A 42 1.26 -0.93 12.56
N ARG A 43 0.12 -0.31 12.25
CA ARG A 43 -0.91 -0.93 11.43
C ARG A 43 -0.41 -1.29 10.03
N PHE A 44 0.31 -0.37 9.37
CA PHE A 44 0.92 -0.66 8.06
C PHE A 44 2.01 -1.73 8.15
N ALA A 45 2.81 -1.73 9.23
CA ALA A 45 3.81 -2.77 9.46
C ALA A 45 3.17 -4.15 9.65
N VAL A 46 2.06 -4.24 10.39
CA VAL A 46 1.28 -5.47 10.59
C VAL A 46 0.68 -5.95 9.28
N GLU A 47 0.08 -5.04 8.50
CA GLU A 47 -0.50 -5.37 7.19
C GLU A 47 0.56 -5.92 6.22
N ALA A 48 1.73 -5.28 6.16
CA ALA A 48 2.85 -5.76 5.35
C ALA A 48 3.37 -7.13 5.82
N ALA A 49 3.51 -7.35 7.13
CA ALA A 49 3.92 -8.64 7.68
C ALA A 49 2.90 -9.74 7.38
N ALA A 50 1.60 -9.44 7.48
CA ALA A 50 0.53 -10.37 7.16
C ALA A 50 0.56 -10.78 5.68
N LEU A 51 0.72 -9.83 4.75
CA LEU A 51 0.83 -10.15 3.32
C LEU A 51 2.05 -11.02 3.01
N ARG A 52 3.19 -10.80 3.69
CA ARG A 52 4.36 -11.68 3.56
C ARG A 52 4.09 -13.10 4.06
N LEU A 53 3.41 -13.24 5.19
CA LEU A 53 3.08 -14.55 5.77
C LEU A 53 2.08 -15.33 4.90
N LEU A 54 1.07 -14.64 4.38
CA LEU A 54 0.01 -15.25 3.57
C LEU A 54 0.45 -15.62 2.15
N ALA A 55 1.61 -15.12 1.71
CA ALA A 55 2.18 -15.45 0.41
C ALA A 55 2.61 -16.92 0.29
N GLU A 56 2.87 -17.64 1.39
CA GLU A 56 3.52 -18.95 1.32
C GLU A 56 2.58 -20.18 1.40
N PRO A 57 1.38 -20.13 2.04
CA PRO A 57 0.38 -21.17 1.74
C PRO A 57 -1.06 -20.72 2.03
N THR A 58 -1.76 -20.14 1.06
CA THR A 58 -3.21 -19.89 1.18
C THR A 58 -3.96 -20.49 0.01
N SER A 59 -5.18 -20.98 0.26
CA SER A 59 -6.07 -21.54 -0.77
C SER A 59 -6.86 -20.47 -1.52
N ILE A 60 -6.73 -19.21 -1.10
CA ILE A 60 -7.35 -18.05 -1.72
C ILE A 60 -6.27 -17.16 -2.33
N PRO A 61 -6.56 -16.44 -3.42
CA PRO A 61 -5.65 -15.41 -3.92
C PRO A 61 -5.44 -14.32 -2.86
N VAL A 62 -4.18 -14.05 -2.55
CA VAL A 62 -3.78 -12.95 -1.65
C VAL A 62 -2.79 -12.06 -2.41
N PRO A 63 -2.91 -10.73 -2.34
CA PRO A 63 -1.95 -9.84 -2.97
C PRO A 63 -0.53 -10.07 -2.44
N ARG A 64 0.43 -10.13 -3.35
CA ARG A 64 1.85 -10.21 -3.03
C ARG A 64 2.33 -8.82 -2.64
N LEU A 65 2.90 -8.69 -1.46
CA LEU A 65 3.54 -7.44 -1.04
C LEU A 65 4.73 -7.13 -1.96
N ILE A 66 4.75 -5.92 -2.52
CA ILE A 66 5.88 -5.38 -3.27
C ILE A 66 6.74 -4.50 -2.35
N ALA A 67 6.11 -3.51 -1.70
CA ALA A 67 6.80 -2.55 -0.85
C ALA A 67 5.88 -1.99 0.23
N ALA A 68 6.44 -1.53 1.35
CA ALA A 68 5.73 -0.79 2.37
C ALA A 68 6.70 0.11 3.13
N GLY A 69 6.22 1.23 3.68
CA GLY A 69 7.06 2.14 4.45
C GLY A 69 6.45 3.53 4.58
N THR A 70 7.32 4.54 4.60
CA THR A 70 6.94 5.95 4.50
C THR A 70 7.44 6.49 3.16
N ASP A 71 6.60 7.23 2.44
CA ASP A 71 6.99 7.85 1.17
C ASP A 71 7.68 9.21 1.37
N GLU A 72 8.07 9.84 0.27
CA GLU A 72 8.74 11.15 0.26
C GLU A 72 7.90 12.29 0.87
N ASN A 73 6.58 12.12 0.94
CA ASN A 73 5.66 13.10 1.52
C ASN A 73 5.33 12.79 2.99
N GLY A 74 6.00 11.80 3.59
CA GLY A 74 5.76 11.38 4.96
C GLY A 74 4.52 10.51 5.14
N LEU A 75 3.88 10.03 4.05
CA LEU A 75 2.71 9.17 4.13
C LEU A 75 3.12 7.73 4.39
N CYS A 76 2.40 7.03 5.27
CA CYS A 76 2.51 5.58 5.37
C CYS A 76 1.97 4.96 4.09
N TYR A 77 2.72 4.06 3.46
CA TYR A 77 2.30 3.41 2.22
C TYR A 77 2.48 1.89 2.24
N LEU A 78 1.67 1.21 1.44
CA LEU A 78 1.74 -0.22 1.15
C LEU A 78 1.41 -0.42 -0.34
N ALA A 79 2.24 -1.19 -1.03
CA ALA A 79 2.08 -1.54 -2.44
C ALA A 79 2.06 -3.06 -2.60
N ALA A 80 1.07 -3.58 -3.33
CA ALA A 80 0.88 -5.02 -3.55
C ALA A 80 0.26 -5.32 -4.93
N GLU A 81 0.44 -6.54 -5.44
CA GLU A 81 -0.10 -7.00 -6.73
C GLU A 81 -0.74 -8.39 -6.65
#